data_AF-A0A5Q4H264-F1
#
_entry.id   AF-A0A5Q4H264-F1
#
_cell.length_a   1.000
_cell.length_b   1.000
_cell.length_c   1.000
_cell.angle_alpha   90.00
_cell.angle_beta   90.00
_cell.angle_gamma   90.00
#
_symmetry.space_group_name_H-M   'P 1'
#
loop_
_entity.id
_entity.type
_entity.pdbx_description
1 polymer ?
#
loop_
_entity_poly.entity_id
_entity_poly.type
_entity_poly.pdbx_seq_one_letter_code
_entity_poly.pdbx_strand_id
1 'polypeptide(L)'
;EVKLVVDPVADTREFGRAIAMDGDTLVVGAKLKKQVGDDQDDDDDEDDSDDEDERDDQDFGVVYVYHWSGSSWTERAKLWPSDLRQGGGGDFGYSVAVHGDTILVGAPGDNSRGTNTGAVYVFAQNDGAWAPQAKLVANDRSADSRFGESVAVSGTVALVGRPGTTQFSDGNEAAYFFRQNGSVWDQEFVIRGEGDFGRSVALVGNTAVVGAPEANGSGAVYVYNHDTIWKAAQQVLTPADPQPSERFGQKIAYSGSLIVVGAPNWTNPARNDGLEHGRAFVFHGSGDSWVREARLTADGGLPEAEATLEGKAGDHFGAAVATDGTYVVIGAPDVDISPALNAGAAYVFYRLPDQGSGNGASWTRSSGKSGPGKLEAKHPAAADEPNGAPLPDNFGSAVAIAGGRIVVGIPGFNEIETRLNEDDEPKNFIIRADVGSIRTFTVGSLSDVTADKNNLRAEILAGGPSANNADYAARTVYEPHSRTLFVAAPAEQKVYAYINEGLYWRPTVTLQPSGDRGLVTSTRG
;
A
#
# COMPACT_ATOMS: atom_id res chain seq x y z
N GLU A 1 -15.86 6.79 -1.73
CA GLU A 1 -15.14 5.78 -2.52
C GLU A 1 -15.47 6.01 -3.98
N VAL A 2 -14.44 6.14 -4.82
CA VAL A 2 -14.58 6.14 -6.28
C VAL A 2 -13.83 4.92 -6.81
N LYS A 3 -14.51 4.09 -7.60
CA LYS A 3 -13.93 2.94 -8.30
C LYS A 3 -13.51 3.36 -9.70
N LEU A 4 -12.34 2.92 -10.13
CA LEU A 4 -11.88 3.07 -11.50
C LEU A 4 -11.37 1.71 -12.00
N VAL A 5 -11.84 1.34 -13.19
CA VAL A 5 -11.45 0.15 -13.95
C VAL A 5 -11.14 0.60 -15.37
N VAL A 6 -10.18 -0.05 -16.01
CA VAL A 6 -9.78 0.27 -17.38
C VAL A 6 -10.86 -0.19 -18.37
N ASP A 7 -11.07 0.62 -19.40
CA ASP A 7 -11.97 0.34 -20.51
C ASP A 7 -11.62 -1.00 -21.21
N PRO A 8 -12.62 -1.85 -21.56
CA PRO A 8 -12.43 -3.15 -22.19
C PRO A 8 -11.71 -3.20 -23.53
N VAL A 9 -11.48 -2.07 -24.21
CA VAL A 9 -10.76 -2.06 -25.51
C VAL A 9 -9.28 -2.43 -25.38
N ALA A 10 -8.71 -2.48 -24.18
CA ALA A 10 -7.36 -3.02 -23.93
C ALA A 10 -7.44 -4.22 -22.95
N ASP A 11 -6.84 -5.36 -23.29
CA ASP A 11 -6.69 -6.51 -22.38
C ASP A 11 -5.62 -6.21 -21.31
N THR A 12 -5.89 -5.19 -20.50
CA THR A 12 -5.08 -4.88 -19.32
C THR A 12 -5.38 -5.87 -18.22
N ARG A 13 -4.32 -6.36 -17.59
CA ARG A 13 -4.38 -7.16 -16.38
C ARG A 13 -3.67 -6.45 -15.23
N GLU A 14 -4.01 -6.80 -14.00
CA GLU A 14 -3.35 -6.29 -12.80
C GLU A 14 -3.33 -4.75 -12.71
N PHE A 15 -4.31 -4.05 -13.29
CA PHE A 15 -4.40 -2.61 -13.13
C PHE A 15 -4.49 -2.24 -11.64
N GLY A 16 -3.59 -1.36 -11.19
CA GLY A 16 -3.46 -1.03 -9.78
C GLY A 16 -2.30 -1.74 -9.07
N ARG A 17 -1.49 -2.56 -9.76
CA ARG A 17 -0.30 -3.22 -9.20
C ARG A 17 0.79 -2.26 -8.72
N ALA A 18 0.84 -1.06 -9.29
CA ALA A 18 1.79 0.00 -8.89
C ALA A 18 1.08 1.35 -8.97
N ILE A 19 1.24 2.18 -7.95
CA ILE A 19 0.51 3.45 -7.81
C ILE A 19 1.45 4.53 -7.28
N ALA A 20 1.47 5.69 -7.93
CA ALA A 20 2.13 6.89 -7.43
C ALA A 20 1.22 8.12 -7.61
N MET A 21 1.36 9.09 -6.72
CA MET A 21 0.59 10.33 -6.76
C MET A 21 1.48 11.53 -6.46
N ASP A 22 1.22 12.63 -7.16
CA ASP A 22 1.70 13.96 -6.80
C ASP A 22 0.58 14.96 -7.03
N GLY A 23 0.11 15.57 -5.93
CA GLY A 23 -1.08 16.42 -5.94
C GLY A 23 -2.29 15.73 -6.60
N ASP A 24 -2.77 16.34 -7.69
CA ASP A 24 -3.93 15.88 -8.49
C ASP A 24 -3.54 14.92 -9.63
N THR A 25 -2.26 14.55 -9.78
CA THR A 25 -1.79 13.58 -10.76
C THR A 25 -1.69 12.19 -10.12
N LEU A 26 -2.24 11.18 -10.80
CA LEU A 26 -2.20 9.77 -10.40
C LEU A 26 -1.61 8.95 -11.55
N VAL A 27 -0.65 8.08 -11.22
CA VAL A 27 0.01 7.18 -12.16
C VAL A 27 -0.25 5.74 -11.70
N VAL A 28 -0.74 4.90 -12.60
CA VAL A 28 -1.14 3.52 -12.29
C VAL A 28 -0.56 2.54 -13.32
N GLY A 29 0.18 1.55 -12.84
CA GLY A 29 0.69 0.46 -13.67
C GLY A 29 -0.31 -0.67 -13.88
N ALA A 30 -0.21 -1.34 -15.02
CA ALA A 30 -0.93 -2.56 -15.39
C ALA A 30 -0.06 -3.45 -16.29
N LYS A 31 -0.34 -4.75 -16.31
CA LYS A 31 0.13 -5.66 -17.36
C LYS A 31 -0.75 -5.53 -18.60
N LEU A 32 -0.20 -5.90 -19.75
CA LEU A 32 -0.93 -6.11 -20.99
C LEU A 32 -0.72 -7.55 -21.42
N LYS A 33 -1.82 -8.26 -21.66
CA LYS A 33 -1.75 -9.53 -22.36
C LYS A 33 -1.70 -9.25 -23.86
N LYS A 34 -0.75 -9.86 -24.57
CA LYS A 34 -0.76 -9.84 -26.04
C LYS A 34 -2.01 -10.60 -26.51
N GLN A 35 -2.88 -9.95 -27.30
CA GLN A 35 -3.90 -10.70 -28.01
C GLN A 35 -3.21 -11.53 -29.09
N VAL A 36 -3.27 -12.84 -28.97
CA VAL A 36 -2.94 -13.76 -30.05
C VAL A 36 -4.09 -13.65 -31.06
N GLY A 37 -3.86 -13.03 -32.22
CA GLY A 37 -4.78 -13.15 -33.36
C GLY A 37 -5.17 -11.89 -34.16
N ASP A 38 -4.33 -10.86 -34.30
CA ASP A 38 -4.61 -9.77 -35.26
C ASP A 38 -3.65 -9.71 -36.46
N ASP A 39 -2.71 -10.64 -36.56
CA ASP A 39 -1.97 -10.89 -37.81
C ASP A 39 -2.74 -11.96 -38.62
N GLN A 40 -3.95 -11.61 -39.07
CA GLN A 40 -4.52 -12.21 -40.29
C GLN A 40 -3.91 -11.49 -41.49
N ASP A 41 -2.62 -11.72 -41.72
CA ASP A 41 -2.09 -11.61 -43.08
C ASP A 41 -2.22 -13.00 -43.69
N ASP A 42 -3.26 -13.15 -44.49
CA ASP A 42 -3.46 -14.23 -45.45
C ASP A 42 -2.17 -14.43 -46.26
N ASP A 43 -1.49 -15.55 -46.10
CA ASP A 43 -0.77 -16.21 -47.19
C ASP A 43 -0.61 -17.70 -46.83
N ASP A 44 -1.32 -18.53 -47.59
CA ASP A 44 -1.19 -19.98 -47.63
C ASP A 44 0.26 -20.36 -47.99
N ASP A 45 1.01 -20.90 -47.04
CA ASP A 45 2.12 -21.82 -47.35
C ASP A 45 2.17 -22.89 -46.25
N GLU A 46 1.61 -24.05 -46.59
CA GLU A 46 1.82 -25.32 -45.86
C GLU A 46 3.32 -25.68 -45.96
N ASP A 47 4.09 -25.35 -44.93
CA ASP A 47 5.36 -26.02 -44.65
C ASP A 47 5.35 -26.54 -43.21
N ASP A 48 5.20 -27.87 -43.09
CA ASP A 48 5.43 -28.66 -41.89
C ASP A 48 6.88 -28.46 -41.42
N SER A 49 7.09 -27.49 -40.52
CA SER A 49 8.19 -27.53 -39.56
C SER A 49 7.60 -27.51 -38.17
N ASP A 50 7.90 -28.55 -37.38
CA ASP A 50 7.59 -28.73 -35.95
C ASP A 50 8.28 -27.68 -35.03
N ASP A 51 8.37 -26.42 -35.47
CA ASP A 51 8.74 -25.26 -34.68
C ASP A 51 7.49 -24.34 -34.61
N GLU A 52 6.39 -24.86 -34.04
CA GLU A 52 5.25 -24.02 -33.68
C GLU A 52 5.74 -22.93 -32.73
N ASP A 53 5.52 -21.67 -33.14
CA ASP A 53 5.95 -20.43 -32.50
C ASP A 53 5.65 -20.34 -30.99
N GLU A 54 6.50 -20.95 -30.15
CA GLU A 54 6.74 -20.54 -28.76
C GLU A 54 7.55 -19.23 -28.72
N ARG A 55 7.20 -18.24 -29.55
CA ARG A 55 7.59 -16.85 -29.30
C ARG A 55 6.70 -16.32 -28.20
N ASP A 56 7.04 -16.81 -27.00
CA ASP A 56 6.49 -16.56 -25.68
C ASP A 56 5.74 -15.24 -25.55
N ASP A 57 4.57 -15.35 -24.93
CA ASP A 57 3.79 -14.37 -24.19
C ASP A 57 4.68 -13.36 -23.43
N GLN A 58 5.31 -12.42 -24.13
CA GLN A 58 6.00 -11.33 -23.45
C GLN A 58 4.93 -10.43 -22.82
N ASP A 59 4.74 -10.59 -21.52
CA ASP A 59 4.01 -9.69 -20.64
C ASP A 59 4.69 -8.30 -20.70
N PHE A 60 4.25 -7.48 -21.65
CA PHE A 60 4.52 -6.06 -21.62
C PHE A 60 3.55 -5.41 -20.63
N GLY A 61 3.84 -4.19 -20.21
CA GLY A 61 2.89 -3.44 -19.39
C GLY A 61 2.60 -2.06 -19.95
N VAL A 62 1.64 -1.40 -19.32
CA VAL A 62 1.16 -0.07 -19.66
C VAL A 62 1.00 0.73 -18.39
N VAL A 63 1.22 2.03 -18.50
CA VAL A 63 0.98 2.97 -17.40
C VAL A 63 -0.09 3.96 -17.80
N TYR A 64 -1.07 4.14 -16.94
CA TYR A 64 -2.13 5.12 -17.10
C TYR A 64 -1.84 6.34 -16.25
N VAL A 65 -2.06 7.53 -16.81
CA VAL A 65 -1.96 8.80 -16.10
C VAL A 65 -3.35 9.41 -16.00
N TYR A 66 -3.77 9.72 -14.79
CA TYR A 66 -5.03 10.36 -14.48
C TYR A 66 -4.82 11.71 -13.82
N HIS A 67 -5.79 12.60 -14.01
CA HIS A 67 -5.89 13.88 -13.33
C HIS A 67 -7.18 13.95 -12.52
N TRP A 68 -7.10 14.47 -11.30
CA TRP A 68 -8.27 14.66 -10.44
C TRP A 68 -9.01 15.95 -10.82
N SER A 69 -10.28 15.86 -11.21
CA SER A 69 -11.12 17.00 -11.60
C SER A 69 -11.72 17.77 -10.41
N GLY A 70 -11.53 17.28 -9.18
CA GLY A 70 -12.26 17.71 -7.99
C GLY A 70 -13.29 16.67 -7.51
N SER A 71 -13.84 15.87 -8.43
CA SER A 71 -14.84 14.83 -8.11
C SER A 71 -14.55 13.46 -8.75
N SER A 72 -13.71 13.41 -9.77
CA SER A 72 -13.42 12.18 -10.52
C SER A 72 -12.01 12.19 -11.09
N TRP A 73 -11.50 10.99 -11.37
CA TRP A 73 -10.30 10.80 -12.17
C TRP A 73 -10.65 10.86 -13.65
N THR A 74 -9.88 11.64 -14.42
CA THR A 74 -9.96 11.68 -15.88
C THR A 74 -8.65 11.18 -16.46
N GLU A 75 -8.70 10.19 -17.35
CA GLU A 75 -7.51 9.71 -18.06
C GLU A 75 -6.91 10.84 -18.90
N ARG A 76 -5.60 11.05 -18.77
CA ARG A 76 -4.82 12.06 -19.50
C ARG A 76 -3.86 11.44 -20.50
N ALA A 77 -3.33 10.25 -20.20
CA ALA A 77 -2.41 9.55 -21.07
C ALA A 77 -2.37 8.05 -20.78
N LYS A 78 -1.98 7.30 -21.80
CA LYS A 78 -1.48 5.92 -21.69
C LYS A 78 -0.02 5.93 -22.15
N LEU A 79 0.88 5.40 -21.34
CA LEU A 79 2.31 5.41 -21.56
C LEU A 79 2.79 4.00 -21.86
N TRP A 80 3.68 3.91 -22.85
CA TRP A 80 4.21 2.66 -23.37
C TRP A 80 5.73 2.77 -23.52
N PRO A 81 6.48 1.66 -23.41
CA PRO A 81 7.90 1.65 -23.72
C PRO A 81 8.16 2.12 -25.15
N SER A 82 9.17 2.97 -25.35
CA SER A 82 9.49 3.54 -26.68
C SER A 82 10.10 2.52 -27.65
N ASP A 83 10.60 1.39 -27.15
CA ASP A 83 11.34 0.37 -27.90
C ASP A 83 10.78 -1.05 -27.66
N LEU A 84 9.46 -1.17 -27.48
CA LEU A 84 8.73 -2.45 -27.33
C LEU A 84 9.19 -3.53 -28.32
N ARG A 85 9.30 -3.17 -29.61
CA ARG A 85 9.68 -4.09 -30.69
C ARG A 85 11.15 -4.55 -30.66
N GLN A 86 11.95 -4.03 -29.72
CA GLN A 86 13.38 -4.32 -29.59
C GLN A 86 13.68 -5.08 -28.29
N GLY A 87 12.67 -5.73 -27.69
CA GLY A 87 12.78 -6.39 -26.39
C GLY A 87 12.74 -5.42 -25.20
N GLY A 88 12.35 -4.16 -25.44
CA GLY A 88 12.17 -3.16 -24.40
C GLY A 88 10.85 -3.34 -23.65
N GLY A 89 10.84 -3.03 -22.35
CA GLY A 89 9.62 -2.85 -21.59
C GLY A 89 9.01 -4.12 -20.99
N GLY A 90 9.77 -5.21 -20.88
CA GLY A 90 9.35 -6.36 -20.07
C GLY A 90 9.06 -5.92 -18.64
N ASP A 91 7.88 -6.28 -18.12
CA ASP A 91 7.37 -5.80 -16.83
C ASP A 91 7.21 -4.27 -16.71
N PHE A 92 7.02 -3.54 -17.82
CA PHE A 92 6.80 -2.08 -17.76
C PHE A 92 5.62 -1.71 -16.84
N GLY A 93 5.82 -0.74 -15.95
CA GLY A 93 4.80 -0.38 -14.96
C GLY A 93 4.86 -1.23 -13.69
N TYR A 94 5.90 -2.06 -13.52
CA TYR A 94 6.19 -2.76 -12.26
C TYR A 94 6.35 -1.77 -11.10
N SER A 95 7.05 -0.66 -11.34
CA SER A 95 7.22 0.44 -10.40
C SER A 95 6.96 1.76 -11.10
N VAL A 96 6.38 2.72 -10.38
CA VAL A 96 6.06 4.05 -10.90
C VAL A 96 6.39 5.12 -9.86
N ALA A 97 6.84 6.27 -10.31
CA ALA A 97 7.00 7.47 -9.48
C ALA A 97 6.65 8.71 -10.30
N VAL A 98 6.14 9.75 -9.63
CA VAL A 98 5.78 11.04 -10.23
C VAL A 98 6.19 12.18 -9.32
N HIS A 99 6.73 13.24 -9.91
CA HIS A 99 6.99 14.50 -9.22
C HIS A 99 6.97 15.64 -10.23
N GLY A 100 6.01 16.55 -10.09
CA GLY A 100 5.74 17.61 -11.05
C GLY A 100 5.51 17.04 -12.45
N ASP A 101 6.29 17.53 -13.41
CA ASP A 101 6.17 17.21 -14.84
C ASP A 101 6.98 15.97 -15.25
N THR A 102 7.44 15.14 -14.31
CA THR A 102 8.26 13.96 -14.57
C THR A 102 7.61 12.69 -14.02
N ILE A 103 7.49 11.66 -14.87
CA ILE A 103 7.10 10.31 -14.48
C ILE A 103 8.26 9.35 -14.77
N LEU A 104 8.56 8.48 -13.81
CA LEU A 104 9.44 7.33 -13.99
C LEU A 104 8.61 6.05 -14.01
N VAL A 105 8.91 5.16 -14.94
CA VAL A 105 8.31 3.84 -15.06
C VAL A 105 9.38 2.77 -15.12
N GLY A 106 9.42 1.89 -14.12
CA GLY A 106 10.32 0.74 -14.10
C GLY A 106 9.83 -0.40 -14.98
N ALA A 107 10.79 -1.09 -15.61
CA ALA A 107 10.62 -2.27 -16.42
C ALA A 107 11.76 -3.26 -16.11
N PRO A 108 11.73 -3.95 -14.96
CA PRO A 108 12.83 -4.82 -14.53
C PRO A 108 13.06 -6.02 -15.45
N GLY A 109 12.06 -6.44 -16.24
CA GLY A 109 12.17 -7.50 -17.25
C GLY A 109 12.64 -7.02 -18.62
N ASP A 110 13.10 -5.77 -18.75
CA ASP A 110 13.59 -5.23 -20.03
C ASP A 110 14.81 -6.01 -20.54
N ASN A 111 14.72 -6.47 -21.79
CA ASN A 111 15.71 -7.31 -22.46
C ASN A 111 16.51 -6.57 -23.55
N SER A 112 16.21 -5.29 -23.83
CA SER A 112 16.78 -4.53 -24.95
C SER A 112 18.30 -4.36 -24.91
N ARG A 113 18.91 -4.56 -23.73
CA ARG A 113 20.36 -4.45 -23.50
C ARG A 113 20.98 -5.69 -22.88
N GLY A 114 20.28 -6.82 -22.93
CA GLY A 114 20.66 -8.10 -22.33
C GLY A 114 19.53 -8.67 -21.46
N THR A 115 19.55 -9.98 -21.24
CA THR A 115 18.50 -10.72 -20.52
C THR A 115 18.21 -10.12 -19.14
N ASN A 116 16.97 -9.64 -18.94
CA ASN A 116 16.46 -9.04 -17.71
C ASN A 116 17.42 -8.03 -17.07
N THR A 117 18.13 -7.29 -17.92
CA THR A 117 19.03 -6.22 -17.45
C THR A 117 18.24 -5.09 -16.80
N GLY A 118 16.98 -4.92 -17.21
CA GLY A 118 16.05 -3.95 -16.67
C GLY A 118 16.28 -2.53 -17.19
N ALA A 119 15.23 -1.71 -17.15
CA ALA A 119 15.27 -0.32 -17.56
C ALA A 119 14.28 0.54 -16.77
N VAL A 120 14.47 1.86 -16.83
CA VAL A 120 13.49 2.86 -16.41
C VAL A 120 13.19 3.80 -17.57
N TYR A 121 11.93 4.04 -17.83
CA TYR A 121 11.49 4.98 -18.85
C TYR A 121 11.06 6.28 -18.18
N VAL A 122 11.56 7.39 -18.72
CA VAL A 122 11.23 8.73 -18.25
C VAL A 122 10.24 9.35 -19.23
N PHE A 123 9.14 9.85 -18.69
CA PHE A 123 8.17 10.65 -19.43
C PHE A 123 8.14 12.05 -18.84
N ALA A 124 8.09 13.05 -19.72
CA ALA A 124 7.99 14.45 -19.34
C ALA A 124 6.67 15.03 -19.85
N GLN A 125 6.05 15.89 -19.05
CA GLN A 125 4.90 16.66 -19.48
C GLN A 125 5.35 17.91 -20.23
N ASN A 126 4.90 18.07 -21.48
CA ASN A 126 5.12 19.26 -22.28
C ASN A 126 3.77 19.76 -22.80
N ASP A 127 3.43 21.03 -22.50
CA ASP A 127 2.16 21.65 -22.89
C ASP A 127 0.91 20.83 -22.52
N GLY A 128 0.97 20.17 -21.36
CA GLY A 128 -0.12 19.34 -20.83
C GLY A 128 -0.15 17.90 -21.34
N ALA A 129 0.69 17.52 -22.31
CA ALA A 129 0.79 16.16 -22.84
C ALA A 129 2.04 15.44 -22.32
N TRP A 130 1.89 14.16 -21.95
CA TRP A 130 3.01 13.31 -21.54
C TRP A 130 3.69 12.69 -22.76
N ALA A 131 5.01 12.83 -22.86
CA ALA A 131 5.81 12.27 -23.95
C ALA A 131 7.03 11.52 -23.41
N PRO A 132 7.49 10.44 -24.09
CA PRO A 132 8.75 9.79 -23.77
C PRO A 132 9.91 10.80 -23.84
N GLN A 133 10.75 10.83 -22.82
CA GLN A 133 11.90 11.71 -22.72
C GLN A 133 13.21 10.95 -22.78
N ALA A 134 13.35 9.87 -22.01
CA ALA A 134 14.59 9.11 -21.90
C ALA A 134 14.33 7.65 -21.48
N LYS A 135 15.33 6.80 -21.72
CA LYS A 135 15.43 5.45 -21.17
C LYS A 135 16.72 5.37 -20.35
N LEU A 136 16.58 5.11 -19.05
CA LEU A 136 17.68 4.93 -18.11
C LEU A 136 18.02 3.45 -18.03
N VAL A 137 19.30 3.15 -18.08
CA VAL A 137 19.88 1.81 -17.91
C VAL A 137 21.12 1.94 -17.03
N ALA A 138 21.40 0.92 -16.23
CA ALA A 138 22.66 0.87 -15.49
C ALA A 138 23.85 0.77 -16.46
N ASN A 139 24.90 1.54 -16.20
CA ASN A 139 26.15 1.49 -16.96
C ASN A 139 26.92 0.17 -16.74
N ASP A 140 26.77 -0.42 -15.56
CA ASP A 140 27.35 -1.69 -15.13
C ASP A 140 26.30 -2.82 -15.06
N ARG A 141 25.29 -2.75 -15.93
CA ARG A 141 24.26 -3.78 -16.06
C ARG A 141 24.85 -5.17 -16.32
N SER A 142 24.24 -6.18 -15.71
CA SER A 142 24.48 -7.61 -15.97
C SER A 142 23.15 -8.31 -16.25
N ALA A 143 23.20 -9.56 -16.74
CA ALA A 143 21.99 -10.34 -16.90
C ALA A 143 21.25 -10.50 -15.55
N ASP A 144 19.93 -10.50 -15.60
CA ASP A 144 19.05 -10.69 -14.42
C ASP A 144 19.25 -9.67 -13.29
N SER A 145 19.80 -8.50 -13.62
CA SER A 145 19.97 -7.37 -12.70
C SER A 145 18.66 -6.77 -12.24
N ARG A 146 17.59 -6.85 -13.04
CA ARG A 146 16.26 -6.28 -12.73
C ARG A 146 16.30 -4.79 -12.35
N PHE A 147 17.18 -4.01 -12.98
CA PHE A 147 17.25 -2.56 -12.77
C PHE A 147 15.88 -1.91 -13.05
N GLY A 148 15.42 -1.04 -12.16
CA GLY A 148 14.08 -0.43 -12.26
C GLY A 148 12.99 -1.14 -11.45
N GLU A 149 13.35 -2.14 -10.63
CA GLU A 149 12.38 -2.80 -9.75
C GLU A 149 11.78 -1.85 -8.70
N SER A 150 12.53 -0.80 -8.31
CA SER A 150 12.00 0.32 -7.54
C SER A 150 12.50 1.65 -8.10
N VAL A 151 11.64 2.67 -8.09
CA VAL A 151 11.95 4.01 -8.61
C VAL A 151 11.41 5.09 -7.69
N ALA A 152 12.13 6.19 -7.58
CA ALA A 152 11.69 7.42 -6.93
C ALA A 152 12.23 8.65 -7.70
N VAL A 153 11.50 9.76 -7.67
CA VAL A 153 11.91 11.01 -8.31
C VAL A 153 11.63 12.19 -7.40
N SER A 154 12.54 13.14 -7.35
CA SER A 154 12.40 14.41 -6.64
C SER A 154 13.09 15.50 -7.44
N GLY A 155 12.31 16.42 -8.01
CA GLY A 155 12.82 17.44 -8.93
C GLY A 155 13.57 16.81 -10.11
N THR A 156 14.84 17.14 -10.26
CA THR A 156 15.72 16.69 -11.35
C THR A 156 16.54 15.44 -11.00
N VAL A 157 16.22 14.75 -9.90
CA VAL A 157 16.97 13.58 -9.44
C VAL A 157 16.05 12.37 -9.41
N ALA A 158 16.51 11.28 -10.01
CA ALA A 158 15.88 9.98 -9.97
C ALA A 158 16.75 9.02 -9.15
N LEU A 159 16.11 8.16 -8.37
CA LEU A 159 16.72 7.07 -7.64
C LEU A 159 16.11 5.76 -8.12
N VAL A 160 16.97 4.83 -8.54
CA VAL A 160 16.55 3.56 -9.15
C VAL A 160 17.20 2.40 -8.42
N GLY A 161 16.38 1.46 -7.94
CA GLY A 161 16.84 0.24 -7.30
C GLY A 161 17.18 -0.87 -8.30
N ARG A 162 18.20 -1.63 -7.94
CA ARG A 162 18.62 -2.89 -8.55
C ARG A 162 18.82 -3.90 -7.40
N PRO A 163 17.71 -4.47 -6.89
CA PRO A 163 17.77 -5.50 -5.86
C PRO A 163 18.53 -6.74 -6.31
N GLY A 164 18.97 -7.55 -5.35
CA GLY A 164 19.53 -8.86 -5.62
C GLY A 164 18.41 -9.84 -5.92
N THR A 165 18.59 -10.72 -6.90
CA THR A 165 17.68 -11.87 -7.04
C THR A 165 18.21 -13.02 -6.20
N THR A 166 17.33 -13.77 -5.53
CA THR A 166 17.73 -14.95 -4.74
C THR A 166 18.39 -16.05 -5.58
N GLN A 167 18.24 -15.99 -6.91
CA GLN A 167 18.83 -16.91 -7.88
C GLN A 167 20.15 -16.40 -8.46
N PHE A 168 20.40 -15.08 -8.46
CA PHE A 168 21.56 -14.45 -9.10
C PHE A 168 22.08 -13.24 -8.31
N SER A 169 22.23 -13.35 -6.98
CA SER A 169 22.93 -12.32 -6.21
C SER A 169 24.41 -12.30 -6.65
N ASP A 170 24.68 -11.47 -7.65
CA ASP A 170 26.01 -11.24 -8.20
C ASP A 170 26.84 -10.30 -7.30
N GLY A 171 26.32 -9.95 -6.12
CA GLY A 171 26.89 -9.01 -5.17
C GLY A 171 26.87 -7.56 -5.66
N ASN A 172 26.08 -7.26 -6.70
CA ASN A 172 25.96 -5.92 -7.29
C ASN A 172 24.62 -5.25 -6.94
N GLU A 173 24.02 -5.59 -5.80
CA GLU A 173 22.83 -4.91 -5.30
C GLU A 173 23.11 -3.43 -5.08
N ALA A 174 22.26 -2.58 -5.65
CA ALA A 174 22.58 -1.16 -5.75
C ALA A 174 21.35 -0.25 -5.86
N ALA A 175 21.58 1.00 -5.52
CA ALA A 175 20.69 2.11 -5.83
C ALA A 175 21.45 3.16 -6.65
N TYR A 176 20.89 3.53 -7.79
CA TYR A 176 21.51 4.39 -8.79
C TYR A 176 20.85 5.76 -8.79
N PHE A 177 21.65 6.82 -8.76
CA PHE A 177 21.19 8.19 -8.92
C PHE A 177 21.38 8.62 -10.36
N PHE A 178 20.31 9.14 -10.95
CA PHE A 178 20.37 9.83 -12.23
C PHE A 178 20.01 11.30 -12.02
N ARG A 179 20.73 12.18 -12.70
CA ARG A 179 20.47 13.62 -12.69
C ARG A 179 20.06 14.09 -14.07
N GLN A 180 18.96 14.84 -14.11
CA GLN A 180 18.49 15.48 -15.31
C GLN A 180 19.29 16.76 -15.58
N ASN A 181 19.87 16.85 -16.77
CA ASN A 181 20.56 18.01 -17.31
C ASN A 181 19.89 18.41 -18.65
N GLY A 182 18.86 19.26 -18.58
CA GLY A 182 18.00 19.56 -19.72
C GLY A 182 17.12 18.36 -20.08
N SER A 183 17.26 17.81 -21.28
CA SER A 183 16.55 16.59 -21.72
C SER A 183 17.33 15.31 -21.48
N VAL A 184 18.58 15.40 -21.04
CA VAL A 184 19.48 14.26 -20.82
C VAL A 184 19.44 13.85 -19.36
N TRP A 185 19.49 12.54 -19.11
CA TRP A 185 19.64 11.98 -17.77
C TRP A 185 20.96 11.23 -17.68
N ASP A 186 21.84 11.70 -16.80
CA ASP A 186 23.16 11.11 -16.59
C ASP A 186 23.15 10.28 -15.31
N GLN A 187 23.70 9.06 -15.36
CA GLN A 187 23.98 8.28 -14.15
C GLN A 187 25.08 9.00 -13.36
N GLU A 188 24.71 9.64 -12.26
CA GLU A 188 25.60 10.48 -11.46
C GLU A 188 26.37 9.66 -10.43
N PHE A 189 25.68 8.75 -9.75
CA PHE A 189 26.23 8.01 -8.62
C PHE A 189 25.60 6.62 -8.46
N VAL A 190 26.33 5.70 -7.83
CA VAL A 190 25.83 4.35 -7.47
C VAL A 190 26.20 4.08 -6.02
N ILE A 191 25.20 3.77 -5.21
CA ILE A 191 25.39 3.22 -3.86
C ILE A 191 25.21 1.72 -3.95
N ARG A 192 26.13 0.95 -3.37
CA ARG A 192 26.03 -0.51 -3.24
C ARG A 192 25.74 -0.90 -1.80
N GLY A 193 25.05 -2.01 -1.64
CA GLY A 193 24.77 -2.61 -0.34
C GLY A 193 24.64 -4.13 -0.47
N GLU A 194 24.15 -4.76 0.58
CA GLU A 194 23.93 -6.22 0.64
C GLU A 194 22.50 -6.49 1.13
N GLY A 195 22.04 -7.73 0.97
CA GLY A 195 20.77 -8.18 1.54
C GLY A 195 19.56 -7.57 0.81
N ASP A 196 19.54 -7.74 -0.51
CA ASP A 196 18.46 -7.23 -1.37
C ASP A 196 18.40 -5.68 -1.38
N PHE A 197 19.58 -5.04 -1.34
CA PHE A 197 19.70 -3.58 -1.32
C PHE A 197 19.14 -2.93 -2.59
N GLY A 198 18.25 -1.94 -2.44
CA GLY A 198 17.54 -1.33 -3.57
C GLY A 198 16.18 -1.96 -3.85
N ARG A 199 15.73 -2.92 -3.03
CA ARG A 199 14.38 -3.51 -3.13
C ARG A 199 13.26 -2.47 -3.06
N SER A 200 13.44 -1.45 -2.25
CA SER A 200 12.57 -0.28 -2.21
C SER A 200 13.40 0.99 -2.05
N VAL A 201 12.96 2.07 -2.68
CA VAL A 201 13.63 3.37 -2.63
C VAL A 201 12.60 4.47 -2.43
N ALA A 202 12.99 5.52 -1.71
CA ALA A 202 12.23 6.75 -1.60
C ALA A 202 13.19 7.95 -1.62
N LEU A 203 12.73 9.07 -2.19
CA LEU A 203 13.54 10.26 -2.39
C LEU A 203 12.67 11.50 -2.19
N VAL A 204 13.04 12.37 -1.25
CA VAL A 204 12.44 13.70 -1.09
C VAL A 204 13.55 14.70 -0.86
N GLY A 205 13.62 15.71 -1.73
CA GLY A 205 14.70 16.69 -1.73
C GLY A 205 16.07 16.02 -1.81
N ASN A 206 16.87 16.20 -0.76
CA ASN A 206 18.24 15.70 -0.66
C ASN A 206 18.38 14.50 0.28
N THR A 207 17.28 13.84 0.64
CA THR A 207 17.31 12.63 1.46
C THR A 207 16.79 11.45 0.65
N ALA A 208 17.64 10.44 0.52
CA ALA A 208 17.34 9.16 -0.10
C ALA A 208 17.24 8.09 0.96
N VAL A 209 16.28 7.19 0.80
CA VAL A 209 16.03 6.08 1.72
C VAL A 209 16.01 4.81 0.89
N VAL A 210 16.83 3.83 1.28
CA VAL A 210 17.00 2.57 0.51
C VAL A 210 16.78 1.37 1.42
N GLY A 211 15.88 0.48 1.01
CA GLY A 211 15.56 -0.75 1.71
C GLY A 211 16.45 -1.91 1.30
N ALA A 212 16.77 -2.75 2.27
CA ALA A 212 17.52 -4.00 2.12
C ALA A 212 16.89 -5.07 3.04
N PRO A 213 15.76 -5.66 2.65
CA PRO A 213 14.97 -6.53 3.51
C PRO A 213 15.65 -7.84 3.93
N GLU A 214 16.74 -8.22 3.28
CA GLU A 214 17.50 -9.43 3.64
C GLU A 214 18.79 -9.10 4.42
N ALA A 215 19.09 -7.81 4.62
CA ALA A 215 20.24 -7.39 5.41
C ALA A 215 20.07 -7.73 6.89
N ASN A 216 21.18 -8.07 7.56
CA ASN A 216 21.21 -8.35 9.01
C ASN A 216 20.22 -9.44 9.50
N GLY A 217 19.74 -10.30 8.61
CA GLY A 217 18.82 -11.40 8.93
C GLY A 217 17.37 -11.01 9.20
N SER A 218 17.06 -9.73 9.41
CA SER A 218 15.69 -9.22 9.65
C SER A 218 15.29 -8.07 8.72
N GLY A 219 16.26 -7.54 7.96
CA GLY A 219 16.12 -6.39 7.09
C GLY A 219 16.64 -5.09 7.71
N ALA A 220 17.05 -4.17 6.84
CA ALA A 220 17.52 -2.84 7.20
C ALA A 220 17.05 -1.77 6.21
N VAL A 221 17.06 -0.52 6.67
CA VAL A 221 16.84 0.66 5.82
C VAL A 221 18.00 1.62 6.00
N TYR A 222 18.58 2.07 4.90
CA TYR A 222 19.72 2.97 4.87
C TYR A 222 19.24 4.35 4.47
N VAL A 223 19.50 5.34 5.32
CA VAL A 223 19.18 6.74 5.07
C VAL A 223 20.44 7.46 4.64
N TYR A 224 20.34 8.07 3.47
CA TYR A 224 21.37 8.92 2.91
C TYR A 224 20.87 10.37 2.87
N ASN A 225 21.73 11.29 3.27
CA ASN A 225 21.51 12.73 3.19
C ASN A 225 22.60 13.36 2.33
N HIS A 226 22.27 14.42 1.59
CA HIS A 226 23.17 14.98 0.60
C HIS A 226 23.15 16.50 0.55
N ASP A 227 24.17 17.15 1.11
CA ASP A 227 24.44 18.55 0.77
C ASP A 227 25.31 18.69 -0.49
N THR A 228 26.20 17.71 -0.77
CA THR A 228 27.07 17.74 -1.97
C THR A 228 27.54 16.39 -2.55
N ILE A 229 27.64 15.26 -1.81
CA ILE A 229 27.89 13.90 -2.39
C ILE A 229 27.26 12.73 -1.59
N TRP A 230 26.69 11.70 -2.27
CA TRP A 230 25.94 10.55 -1.72
C TRP A 230 26.84 9.39 -1.26
N LYS A 231 27.82 9.64 -0.39
CA LYS A 231 28.94 8.68 -0.21
C LYS A 231 28.76 7.60 0.86
N ALA A 232 27.96 7.83 1.88
CA ALA A 232 27.78 6.88 2.97
C ALA A 232 26.40 7.04 3.59
N ALA A 233 25.85 5.96 4.13
CA ALA A 233 24.61 6.03 4.89
C ALA A 233 24.88 6.82 6.17
N GLN A 234 24.11 7.88 6.39
CA GLN A 234 24.17 8.66 7.62
C GLN A 234 23.54 7.88 8.77
N GLN A 235 22.50 7.09 8.48
CA GLN A 235 21.86 6.25 9.48
C GLN A 235 21.38 4.93 8.87
N VAL A 236 21.49 3.86 9.66
CA VAL A 236 20.87 2.57 9.37
C VAL A 236 19.73 2.38 10.37
N LEU A 237 18.52 2.20 9.87
CA LEU A 237 17.32 1.93 10.64
C LEU A 237 17.10 0.42 10.68
N THR A 238 16.76 -0.08 11.86
CA THR A 238 16.46 -1.49 12.11
C THR A 238 15.18 -1.62 12.93
N PRO A 239 14.48 -2.75 12.82
CA PRO A 239 13.29 -3.01 13.62
C PRO A 239 13.66 -3.15 15.11
N ALA A 240 12.71 -2.79 15.99
CA ALA A 240 12.75 -3.21 17.38
C ALA A 240 12.45 -4.72 17.48
N ASP A 241 13.15 -5.43 18.36
CA ASP A 241 12.98 -6.88 18.56
C ASP A 241 13.00 -7.64 17.22
N PRO A 242 14.13 -7.59 16.49
CA PRO A 242 14.24 -8.14 15.15
C PRO A 242 13.86 -9.62 15.15
N GLN A 243 12.99 -10.01 14.21
CA GLN A 243 12.67 -11.41 13.95
C GLN A 243 13.36 -11.86 12.67
N PRO A 244 13.89 -13.10 12.60
CA PRO A 244 14.49 -13.62 11.38
C PRO A 244 13.51 -13.51 10.20
N SER A 245 14.02 -13.05 9.06
CA SER A 245 13.32 -12.97 7.79
C SER A 245 12.03 -12.13 7.78
N GLU A 246 11.86 -11.18 8.71
CA GLU A 246 10.66 -10.32 8.74
C GLU A 246 10.58 -9.31 7.58
N ARG A 247 11.65 -9.21 6.77
CA ARG A 247 11.77 -8.36 5.58
C ARG A 247 11.58 -6.86 5.88
N PHE A 248 12.12 -6.35 6.98
CA PHE A 248 12.10 -4.92 7.27
C PHE A 248 12.82 -4.12 6.17
N GLY A 249 12.12 -3.19 5.52
CA GLY A 249 12.63 -2.48 4.35
C GLY A 249 12.08 -3.01 3.02
N GLN A 250 11.14 -3.95 3.04
CA GLN A 250 10.47 -4.46 1.83
C GLN A 250 9.75 -3.33 1.06
N LYS A 251 9.10 -2.41 1.78
CA LYS A 251 8.53 -1.17 1.23
C LYS A 251 8.80 0.00 2.15
N ILE A 252 9.02 1.15 1.53
CA ILE A 252 9.35 2.42 2.19
C ILE A 252 8.47 3.51 1.62
N ALA A 253 7.97 4.39 2.50
CA ALA A 253 7.39 5.67 2.12
C ALA A 253 8.08 6.79 2.90
N TYR A 254 8.33 7.91 2.24
CA TYR A 254 9.04 9.04 2.81
C TYR A 254 8.35 10.36 2.44
N SER A 255 8.05 11.20 3.43
CA SER A 255 7.37 12.49 3.25
C SER A 255 8.25 13.72 3.52
N GLY A 256 9.54 13.54 3.78
CA GLY A 256 10.43 14.60 4.27
C GLY A 256 10.66 14.54 5.77
N SER A 257 9.60 14.36 6.57
CA SER A 257 9.67 14.30 8.05
C SER A 257 9.33 12.94 8.65
N LEU A 258 8.74 12.03 7.87
CA LEU A 258 8.41 10.67 8.29
C LEU A 258 8.94 9.66 7.28
N ILE A 259 9.63 8.64 7.78
CA ILE A 259 9.93 7.41 7.06
C ILE A 259 9.03 6.31 7.62
N VAL A 260 8.27 5.67 6.76
CA VAL A 260 7.46 4.49 7.09
C VAL A 260 8.07 3.27 6.44
N VAL A 261 8.28 2.20 7.21
CA VAL A 261 8.93 0.98 6.75
C VAL A 261 8.06 -0.23 7.02
N GLY A 262 7.76 -1.01 5.98
CA GLY A 262 7.04 -2.28 6.09
C GLY A 262 7.97 -3.46 6.38
N ALA A 263 7.45 -4.42 7.16
CA ALA A 263 8.04 -5.72 7.47
C ALA A 263 6.93 -6.80 7.39
N PRO A 264 6.46 -7.13 6.17
CA PRO A 264 5.26 -7.96 5.97
C PRO A 264 5.41 -9.40 6.46
N ASN A 265 6.63 -9.92 6.53
CA ASN A 265 6.90 -11.31 6.92
C ASN A 265 7.13 -11.47 8.43
N TRP A 266 6.86 -10.43 9.22
CA TRP A 266 6.99 -10.53 10.67
C TRP A 266 6.01 -11.57 11.22
N THR A 267 6.55 -12.57 11.91
CA THR A 267 5.78 -13.56 12.68
C THR A 267 5.67 -13.08 14.12
N ASN A 268 4.48 -13.16 14.71
CA ASN A 268 4.28 -12.74 16.10
C ASN A 268 4.73 -13.88 17.05
N PRO A 269 5.87 -13.75 17.76
CA PRO A 269 6.39 -14.82 18.61
C PRO A 269 5.47 -15.14 19.80
N ALA A 270 4.62 -14.21 20.21
CA ALA A 270 3.70 -14.41 21.32
C ALA A 270 2.42 -15.17 20.92
N ARG A 271 2.12 -15.28 19.62
CA ARG A 271 1.00 -16.11 19.12
C ARG A 271 1.40 -17.54 18.83
N ASN A 272 2.66 -17.77 18.46
CA ASN A 272 3.22 -19.10 18.21
C ASN A 272 2.40 -19.96 17.22
N ASP A 273 1.80 -19.30 16.22
CA ASP A 273 1.06 -19.92 15.12
C ASP A 273 1.93 -20.11 13.86
N GLY A 274 3.13 -19.51 13.83
CA GLY A 274 4.07 -19.59 12.71
C GLY A 274 3.64 -18.81 11.47
N LEU A 275 2.60 -17.99 11.57
CA LEU A 275 2.03 -17.26 10.44
C LEU A 275 2.60 -15.84 10.34
N GLU A 276 2.75 -15.35 9.12
CA GLU A 276 3.23 -14.00 8.83
C GLU A 276 2.10 -12.99 9.08
N HIS A 277 2.25 -12.20 10.14
CA HIS A 277 1.25 -11.19 10.53
C HIS A 277 1.52 -9.84 9.86
N GLY A 278 2.81 -9.56 9.66
CA GLY A 278 3.29 -8.29 9.19
C GLY A 278 3.21 -7.19 10.24
N ARG A 279 4.11 -6.21 10.09
CA ARG A 279 4.14 -4.97 10.87
C ARG A 279 4.74 -3.85 10.04
N ALA A 280 4.53 -2.61 10.49
CA ALA A 280 5.24 -1.47 9.96
C ALA A 280 5.81 -0.61 11.08
N PHE A 281 6.76 0.25 10.73
CA PHE A 281 7.43 1.15 11.66
C PHE A 281 7.37 2.57 11.13
N VAL A 282 7.21 3.52 12.06
CA VAL A 282 7.26 4.95 11.76
C VAL A 282 8.50 5.52 12.41
N PHE A 283 9.32 6.20 11.61
CA PHE A 283 10.48 6.96 12.06
C PHE A 283 10.22 8.44 11.77
N HIS A 284 10.40 9.27 12.79
CA HIS A 284 10.31 10.71 12.68
C HIS A 284 11.70 11.33 12.77
N GLY A 285 11.98 12.28 11.90
CA GLY A 285 13.33 12.84 11.81
C GLY A 285 13.51 13.79 10.65
N SER A 286 14.74 14.21 10.49
CA SER A 286 15.18 15.04 9.36
C SER A 286 16.69 14.93 9.23
N GLY A 287 17.20 15.00 8.01
CA GLY A 287 18.64 14.96 7.74
C GLY A 287 19.28 13.72 8.34
N ASP A 288 20.15 13.93 9.34
CA ASP A 288 21.03 12.90 9.89
C ASP A 288 20.48 12.21 11.16
N SER A 289 19.26 12.55 11.59
CA SER A 289 18.69 11.99 12.83
C SER A 289 17.25 11.54 12.63
N TRP A 290 17.06 10.24 12.70
CA TRP A 290 15.78 9.54 12.63
C TRP A 290 15.57 8.73 13.88
N VAL A 291 14.44 8.96 14.53
CA VAL A 291 14.05 8.24 15.75
C VAL A 291 12.82 7.42 15.44
N ARG A 292 12.84 6.14 15.82
CA ARG A 292 11.67 5.29 15.75
C ARG A 292 10.61 5.84 16.70
N GLU A 293 9.46 6.19 16.16
CA GLU A 293 8.35 6.76 16.90
C GLU A 293 7.30 5.69 17.26
N ALA A 294 7.03 4.76 16.35
CA ALA A 294 5.99 3.76 16.56
C ALA A 294 6.21 2.47 15.78
N ARG A 295 5.53 1.42 16.24
CA ARG A 295 5.21 0.19 15.50
C ARG A 295 3.71 0.16 15.24
N LEU A 296 3.33 -0.22 14.03
CA LEU A 296 1.95 -0.32 13.56
C LEU A 296 1.63 -1.76 13.17
N THR A 297 0.43 -2.20 13.52
CA THR A 297 -0.14 -3.51 13.16
C THR A 297 -1.60 -3.36 12.74
N ALA A 298 -2.20 -4.45 12.25
CA ALA A 298 -3.63 -4.47 11.91
C ALA A 298 -4.55 -4.12 13.10
N ASP A 299 -4.10 -4.35 14.35
CA ASP A 299 -4.92 -4.10 15.55
C ASP A 299 -4.74 -2.68 16.11
N GLY A 300 -3.68 -1.95 15.76
CA GLY A 300 -3.45 -0.58 16.23
C GLY A 300 -2.01 -0.11 16.07
N GLY A 301 -1.74 1.12 16.52
CA GLY A 301 -0.39 1.63 16.72
C GLY A 301 -0.18 1.90 18.20
N LEU A 302 0.50 0.99 18.89
CA LEU A 302 0.87 1.19 20.28
C LEU A 302 2.33 1.69 20.37
N PRO A 303 2.68 2.46 21.41
CA PRO A 303 4.08 2.60 21.83
C PRO A 303 4.70 1.20 22.02
N GLU A 304 5.99 1.08 21.75
CA GLU A 304 6.74 -0.19 21.65
C GLU A 304 6.49 -1.20 22.79
N ALA A 305 6.18 -0.71 24.00
CA ALA A 305 6.03 -1.49 25.22
C ALA A 305 4.73 -2.30 25.38
N GLU A 306 3.71 -2.18 24.50
CA GLU A 306 2.34 -2.66 24.83
C GLU A 306 1.67 -3.68 23.88
N ALA A 307 2.39 -4.42 23.04
CA ALA A 307 1.75 -5.20 21.96
C ALA A 307 2.15 -6.68 21.91
N THR A 308 1.68 -7.49 22.87
CA THR A 308 1.95 -8.94 22.91
C THR A 308 0.99 -9.79 22.07
N LEU A 309 -0.18 -9.30 21.65
CA LEU A 309 -1.18 -10.09 20.91
C LEU A 309 -1.67 -9.41 19.63
N GLU A 310 -0.83 -8.61 18.98
CA GLU A 310 -1.20 -7.85 17.78
C GLU A 310 -1.00 -8.58 16.45
N GLY A 311 -1.72 -8.12 15.43
CA GLY A 311 -1.62 -8.53 14.03
C GLY A 311 -2.79 -9.44 13.62
N LYS A 312 -2.86 -9.80 12.35
CA LYS A 312 -3.78 -10.81 11.85
C LYS A 312 -2.98 -11.81 11.03
N ALA A 313 -3.16 -13.09 11.34
CA ALA A 313 -2.28 -14.14 10.87
C ALA A 313 -2.49 -14.36 9.37
N GLY A 314 -1.43 -14.25 8.57
CA GLY A 314 -1.48 -14.44 7.12
C GLY A 314 -1.76 -13.18 6.30
N ASP A 315 -2.03 -12.04 6.93
CA ASP A 315 -2.51 -10.83 6.23
C ASP A 315 -1.39 -9.99 5.57
N HIS A 316 -0.12 -10.29 5.84
CA HIS A 316 1.07 -9.55 5.36
C HIS A 316 0.98 -8.02 5.49
N PHE A 317 0.53 -7.54 6.65
CA PHE A 317 0.46 -6.11 6.94
C PHE A 317 1.83 -5.42 6.77
N GLY A 318 1.88 -4.32 6.02
CA GLY A 318 3.14 -3.66 5.68
C GLY A 318 3.68 -4.03 4.30
N ALA A 319 2.96 -4.85 3.52
CA ALA A 319 3.32 -5.18 2.14
C ALA A 319 3.31 -3.95 1.21
N ALA A 320 2.56 -2.91 1.54
CA ALA A 320 2.60 -1.60 0.90
C ALA A 320 2.49 -0.49 1.96
N VAL A 321 3.15 0.64 1.75
CA VAL A 321 3.11 1.79 2.67
C VAL A 321 3.07 3.11 1.88
N ALA A 322 2.36 4.11 2.40
CA ALA A 322 2.35 5.48 1.89
C ALA A 322 2.16 6.50 3.02
N THR A 323 2.71 7.70 2.87
CA THR A 323 2.52 8.79 3.85
C THR A 323 2.60 10.16 3.20
N ASP A 324 1.80 11.11 3.69
CA ASP A 324 1.89 12.54 3.37
C ASP A 324 2.51 13.36 4.54
N GLY A 325 3.05 12.68 5.54
CA GLY A 325 3.56 13.28 6.77
C GLY A 325 2.52 13.45 7.88
N THR A 326 1.23 13.43 7.57
CA THR A 326 0.12 13.51 8.55
C THR A 326 -0.53 12.15 8.75
N TYR A 327 -0.79 11.46 7.64
CA TYR A 327 -1.39 10.14 7.61
C TYR A 327 -0.37 9.11 7.15
N VAL A 328 -0.56 7.89 7.63
CA VAL A 328 0.17 6.69 7.18
C VAL A 328 -0.87 5.69 6.69
N VAL A 329 -0.68 5.18 5.49
CA VAL A 329 -1.54 4.14 4.89
C VAL A 329 -0.71 2.88 4.74
N ILE A 330 -1.26 1.75 5.17
CA ILE A 330 -0.57 0.45 5.15
C ILE A 330 -1.45 -0.60 4.49
N GLY A 331 -0.92 -1.26 3.47
CA GLY A 331 -1.56 -2.37 2.79
C GLY A 331 -1.35 -3.71 3.50
N ALA A 332 -2.36 -4.58 3.39
CA ALA A 332 -2.37 -5.96 3.85
C ALA A 332 -3.18 -6.79 2.81
N PRO A 333 -2.55 -7.18 1.69
CA PRO A 333 -3.23 -7.75 0.53
C PRO A 333 -3.86 -9.12 0.80
N ASP A 334 -3.36 -9.86 1.79
CA ASP A 334 -3.77 -11.23 2.08
C ASP A 334 -4.81 -11.32 3.21
N VAL A 335 -5.48 -10.20 3.51
CA VAL A 335 -6.59 -10.20 4.48
C VAL A 335 -7.75 -11.01 3.93
N ASP A 336 -8.16 -12.02 4.69
CA ASP A 336 -9.38 -12.78 4.43
C ASP A 336 -10.63 -11.98 4.83
N ILE A 337 -11.62 -11.90 3.92
CA ILE A 337 -12.91 -11.24 4.16
C ILE A 337 -14.02 -12.23 3.79
N SER A 338 -14.41 -13.08 4.75
CA SER A 338 -15.38 -14.16 4.52
C SER A 338 -16.59 -13.74 3.66
N PRO A 339 -16.90 -14.47 2.57
CA PRO A 339 -16.30 -15.76 2.14
C PRO A 339 -15.00 -15.65 1.32
N ALA A 340 -14.54 -14.45 0.98
CA ALA A 340 -13.32 -14.22 0.22
C ALA A 340 -12.05 -14.60 0.99
N LEU A 341 -11.16 -15.35 0.34
CA LEU A 341 -9.76 -15.47 0.78
C LEU A 341 -8.93 -14.38 0.10
N ASN A 342 -7.99 -13.76 0.83
CA ASN A 342 -7.07 -12.75 0.32
C ASN A 342 -7.77 -11.62 -0.49
N ALA A 343 -8.95 -11.18 -0.02
CA ALA A 343 -9.61 -10.01 -0.59
C ALA A 343 -8.79 -8.74 -0.37
N GLY A 344 -8.05 -8.70 0.75
CA GLY A 344 -7.12 -7.64 1.10
C GLY A 344 -7.75 -6.45 1.82
N ALA A 345 -6.92 -5.69 2.52
CA ALA A 345 -7.31 -4.45 3.19
C ALA A 345 -6.18 -3.39 3.14
N ALA A 346 -6.56 -2.14 3.42
CA ALA A 346 -5.62 -1.07 3.72
C ALA A 346 -6.00 -0.38 5.03
N TYR A 347 -5.03 0.06 5.81
CA TYR A 347 -5.22 0.64 7.14
C TYR A 347 -4.68 2.06 7.17
N VAL A 348 -5.48 2.99 7.68
CA VAL A 348 -5.13 4.41 7.76
C VAL A 348 -4.86 4.79 9.20
N PHE A 349 -3.69 5.37 9.45
CA PHE A 349 -3.24 5.85 10.75
C PHE A 349 -2.99 7.35 10.71
N TYR A 350 -3.20 8.00 11.85
CA TYR A 350 -2.85 9.40 12.06
C TYR A 350 -2.16 9.58 13.41
N ARG A 351 -1.32 10.61 13.47
CA ARG A 351 -0.52 10.93 14.67
C ARG A 351 -1.37 11.69 15.70
N LEU A 352 -1.33 11.25 16.95
CA LEU A 352 -1.85 11.96 18.11
C LEU A 352 -0.66 12.48 18.94
N PRO A 353 -0.50 13.81 19.11
CA PRO A 353 0.60 14.36 19.90
C PRO A 353 0.53 13.92 21.36
N ASP A 354 1.69 13.70 21.98
CA ASP A 354 1.77 13.40 23.42
C ASP A 354 1.18 14.57 24.24
N GLN A 355 0.11 14.30 24.99
CA GLN A 355 -0.57 15.28 25.84
C GLN A 355 0.00 15.29 27.28
N GLY A 356 1.29 14.96 27.44
CA GLY A 356 2.00 15.01 28.73
C GLY A 356 2.11 13.66 29.45
N SER A 357 1.97 12.54 28.73
CA SER A 357 2.19 11.21 29.28
C SER A 357 3.68 10.89 29.49
N GLY A 358 4.56 11.51 28.70
CA GLY A 358 5.99 11.19 28.67
C GLY A 358 6.32 9.92 27.86
N ASN A 359 5.30 9.26 27.29
CA ASN A 359 5.45 8.06 26.46
C ASN A 359 5.61 8.36 24.96
N GLY A 360 5.64 9.64 24.58
CA GLY A 360 5.71 10.06 23.18
C GLY A 360 4.35 10.08 22.49
N ALA A 361 4.34 10.50 21.23
CA ALA A 361 3.12 10.56 20.43
C ALA A 361 2.65 9.14 20.07
N SER A 362 1.34 8.95 20.00
CA SER A 362 0.73 7.67 19.63
C SER A 362 0.19 7.73 18.20
N TRP A 363 0.07 6.56 17.58
CA TRP A 363 -0.49 6.43 16.24
C TRP A 363 -1.78 5.64 16.31
N THR A 364 -2.89 6.29 15.99
CA THR A 364 -4.22 5.66 16.09
C THR A 364 -4.77 5.39 14.70
N ARG A 365 -5.48 4.27 14.55
CA ARG A 365 -6.25 3.99 13.33
C ARG A 365 -7.37 5.01 13.16
N SER A 366 -7.51 5.58 11.97
CA SER A 366 -8.51 6.60 11.65
C SER A 366 -9.93 6.07 11.86
N SER A 367 -10.67 6.55 12.85
CA SER A 367 -12.05 6.11 13.12
C SER A 367 -13.09 6.79 12.24
N GLY A 368 -12.82 6.90 10.92
CA GLY A 368 -13.69 7.57 9.96
C GLY A 368 -15.18 7.19 10.07
N LYS A 369 -16.07 7.94 9.38
CA LYS A 369 -17.54 7.85 9.47
C LYS A 369 -18.15 6.44 9.32
N SER A 370 -17.39 5.43 8.90
CA SER A 370 -17.80 4.03 8.73
C SER A 370 -16.99 2.99 9.55
N GLY A 371 -16.21 3.39 10.56
CA GLY A 371 -15.51 2.45 11.44
C GLY A 371 -13.96 2.52 11.41
N PRO A 372 -13.26 1.49 11.92
CA PRO A 372 -11.98 1.55 12.66
C PRO A 372 -10.70 1.88 11.85
N GLY A 373 -10.81 2.48 10.67
CA GLY A 373 -9.64 2.87 9.85
C GLY A 373 -9.11 1.77 8.94
N LYS A 374 -9.84 0.64 8.87
CA LYS A 374 -9.66 -0.41 7.87
C LYS A 374 -10.51 -0.06 6.64
N LEU A 375 -9.86 0.02 5.49
CA LEU A 375 -10.44 0.18 4.17
C LEU A 375 -10.49 -1.20 3.51
N GLU A 376 -11.65 -1.54 2.97
CA GLU A 376 -11.91 -2.78 2.25
C GLU A 376 -12.56 -2.38 0.91
N ALA A 377 -12.37 -3.19 -0.13
CA ALA A 377 -13.08 -2.98 -1.37
C ALA A 377 -14.57 -3.20 -1.15
N LYS A 378 -15.43 -2.24 -1.52
CA LYS A 378 -16.84 -2.57 -1.70
C LYS A 378 -16.96 -3.50 -2.90
N HIS A 379 -17.63 -4.64 -2.69
CA HIS A 379 -17.76 -5.73 -3.66
C HIS A 379 -16.39 -6.30 -4.07
N PRO A 380 -15.66 -6.98 -3.16
CA PRO A 380 -14.52 -7.80 -3.56
C PRO A 380 -15.04 -8.88 -4.53
N ALA A 381 -14.28 -9.20 -5.58
CA ALA A 381 -14.66 -10.22 -6.56
C ALA A 381 -14.65 -11.63 -5.96
N ALA A 382 -14.08 -11.79 -4.76
CA ALA A 382 -13.98 -13.06 -4.08
C ALA A 382 -15.31 -13.52 -3.44
N ALA A 383 -16.22 -13.96 -4.31
CA ALA A 383 -17.27 -14.94 -4.02
C ALA A 383 -17.68 -15.78 -5.25
N ASP A 384 -16.84 -15.86 -6.30
CA ASP A 384 -17.37 -16.14 -7.65
C ASP A 384 -16.65 -17.27 -8.42
N GLU A 385 -16.62 -18.49 -7.86
CA GLU A 385 -16.46 -19.73 -8.64
C GLU A 385 -17.40 -20.82 -8.07
N PRO A 386 -18.15 -21.58 -8.88
CA PRO A 386 -19.01 -22.66 -8.39
C PRO A 386 -18.21 -23.90 -7.97
N ASN A 387 -16.96 -24.05 -8.44
CA ASN A 387 -16.11 -25.24 -8.26
C ASN A 387 -14.59 -24.93 -8.15
N GLY A 388 -14.20 -23.67 -7.95
CA GLY A 388 -12.81 -23.21 -7.87
C GLY A 388 -12.55 -22.44 -6.57
N ALA A 389 -11.30 -22.43 -6.11
CA ALA A 389 -10.89 -21.57 -4.99
C ALA A 389 -11.09 -20.10 -5.39
N PRO A 390 -11.57 -19.22 -4.49
CA PRO A 390 -11.69 -17.79 -4.77
C PRO A 390 -10.34 -17.23 -5.21
N LEU A 391 -10.31 -16.53 -6.34
CA LEU A 391 -9.11 -15.82 -6.79
C LEU A 391 -8.87 -14.59 -5.88
N PRO A 392 -7.61 -14.33 -5.48
CA PRO A 392 -7.29 -13.25 -4.55
C PRO A 392 -7.38 -11.88 -5.24
N ASP A 393 -8.17 -10.96 -4.67
CA ASP A 393 -8.27 -9.58 -5.18
C ASP A 393 -7.01 -8.75 -4.88
N ASN A 394 -6.31 -9.09 -3.78
CA ASN A 394 -5.09 -8.42 -3.33
C ASN A 394 -5.26 -6.91 -3.11
N PHE A 395 -6.41 -6.48 -2.56
CA PHE A 395 -6.65 -5.07 -2.19
C PHE A 395 -5.59 -4.59 -1.20
N GLY A 396 -4.94 -3.46 -1.48
CA GLY A 396 -3.87 -2.95 -0.62
C GLY A 396 -2.47 -3.40 -1.02
N SER A 397 -2.31 -4.16 -2.12
CA SER A 397 -1.00 -4.48 -2.71
C SER A 397 -0.20 -3.24 -3.15
N ALA A 398 -0.88 -2.15 -3.50
CA ALA A 398 -0.29 -0.84 -3.72
C ALA A 398 -1.15 0.25 -3.07
N VAL A 399 -0.51 1.24 -2.46
CA VAL A 399 -1.18 2.39 -1.83
C VAL A 399 -0.43 3.68 -2.13
N ALA A 400 -1.16 4.77 -2.30
CA ALA A 400 -0.60 6.11 -2.43
C ALA A 400 -1.47 7.13 -1.69
N ILE A 401 -0.87 8.23 -1.23
CA ILE A 401 -1.58 9.33 -0.59
C ILE A 401 -1.02 10.68 -1.06
N ALA A 402 -1.89 11.55 -1.56
CA ALA A 402 -1.54 12.93 -1.90
C ALA A 402 -2.80 13.79 -2.01
N GLY A 403 -2.68 15.10 -1.76
CA GLY A 403 -3.79 16.05 -1.96
C GLY A 403 -5.06 15.71 -1.17
N GLY A 404 -4.92 15.10 0.01
CA GLY A 404 -6.04 14.66 0.83
C GLY A 404 -6.79 13.43 0.29
N ARG A 405 -6.18 12.65 -0.60
CA ARG A 405 -6.76 11.43 -1.17
C ARG A 405 -5.84 10.25 -0.94
N ILE A 406 -6.45 9.11 -0.63
CA ILE A 406 -5.80 7.80 -0.56
C ILE A 406 -6.28 7.00 -1.76
N VAL A 407 -5.35 6.41 -2.49
CA VAL A 407 -5.66 5.48 -3.59
C VAL A 407 -5.10 4.11 -3.23
N VAL A 408 -5.92 3.07 -3.41
CA VAL A 408 -5.58 1.69 -3.11
C VAL A 408 -5.80 0.82 -4.35
N GLY A 409 -4.82 -0.01 -4.68
CA GLY A 409 -4.86 -0.95 -5.82
C GLY A 409 -5.55 -2.27 -5.48
N ILE A 410 -6.17 -2.86 -6.50
CA ILE A 410 -6.83 -4.18 -6.49
C ILE A 410 -6.46 -4.93 -7.78
N PRO A 411 -5.21 -5.40 -7.94
CA PRO A 411 -4.76 -5.98 -9.19
C PRO A 411 -5.50 -7.27 -9.56
N GLY A 412 -5.96 -8.06 -8.59
CA GLY A 412 -6.70 -9.31 -8.84
C GLY A 412 -8.20 -9.11 -9.11
N PHE A 413 -8.66 -7.86 -9.26
CA PHE A 413 -10.08 -7.59 -9.45
C PHE A 413 -10.61 -8.20 -10.75
N ASN A 414 -11.66 -9.01 -10.63
CA ASN A 414 -12.43 -9.56 -11.75
C ASN A 414 -13.68 -8.72 -12.04
N GLU A 415 -13.97 -8.48 -13.32
CA GLU A 415 -15.29 -8.00 -13.70
C GLU A 415 -16.27 -9.14 -13.85
N ILE A 416 -17.46 -8.94 -13.26
CA ILE A 416 -18.53 -9.91 -13.21
C ILE A 416 -19.82 -9.34 -13.78
N GLU A 417 -20.66 -10.24 -14.28
CA GLU A 417 -22.04 -9.95 -14.65
C GLU A 417 -22.97 -10.96 -13.99
N THR A 418 -24.01 -10.48 -13.32
CA THR A 418 -25.05 -11.35 -12.75
C THR A 418 -26.07 -11.71 -13.82
N ARG A 419 -26.20 -13.00 -14.13
CA ARG A 419 -27.21 -13.55 -15.05
C ARG A 419 -27.88 -14.75 -14.41
N LEU A 420 -29.05 -15.16 -14.93
CA LEU A 420 -29.68 -16.40 -14.49
C LEU A 420 -28.87 -17.60 -15.00
N ASN A 421 -28.68 -18.61 -14.15
CA ASN A 421 -28.07 -19.88 -14.52
C ASN A 421 -29.12 -20.82 -15.19
N GLU A 422 -28.73 -22.05 -15.50
CA GLU A 422 -29.62 -23.08 -16.10
C GLU A 422 -30.83 -23.45 -15.21
N ASP A 423 -30.78 -23.12 -13.92
CA ASP A 423 -31.84 -23.36 -12.93
C ASP A 423 -32.67 -22.09 -12.62
N ASP A 424 -32.58 -21.04 -13.44
CA ASP A 424 -33.22 -19.73 -13.24
C ASP A 424 -32.83 -19.01 -11.93
N GLU A 425 -31.67 -19.34 -11.36
CA GLU A 425 -31.11 -18.69 -10.17
C GLU A 425 -30.07 -17.64 -10.55
N PRO A 426 -30.05 -16.45 -9.92
CA PRO A 426 -29.07 -15.41 -10.21
C PRO A 426 -27.67 -15.88 -9.80
N LYS A 427 -26.74 -15.82 -10.76
CA LYS A 427 -25.36 -16.26 -10.60
C LYS A 427 -24.41 -15.24 -11.22
N ASN A 428 -23.29 -15.00 -10.54
CA ASN A 428 -22.23 -14.15 -11.06
C ASN A 428 -21.37 -14.95 -12.04
N PHE A 429 -21.08 -14.34 -13.19
CA PHE A 429 -20.15 -14.87 -14.19
C PHE A 429 -19.01 -13.89 -14.38
N ILE A 430 -17.78 -14.38 -14.32
CA ILE A 430 -16.60 -13.58 -14.67
C ILE A 430 -16.65 -13.30 -16.17
N ILE A 431 -16.69 -12.02 -16.54
CA ILE A 431 -16.62 -11.57 -17.93
C ILE A 431 -15.21 -11.14 -18.31
N ARG A 432 -14.42 -10.63 -17.35
CA ARG A 432 -12.98 -10.37 -17.51
C ARG A 432 -12.26 -10.69 -16.21
N ALA A 433 -11.34 -11.65 -16.26
CA ALA A 433 -10.53 -12.01 -15.10
C ALA A 433 -9.33 -11.06 -14.93
N ASP A 434 -8.87 -10.83 -13.71
CA ASP A 434 -7.66 -10.10 -13.33
C ASP A 434 -7.46 -8.75 -14.04
N VAL A 435 -8.55 -8.07 -14.42
CA VAL A 435 -8.46 -6.77 -15.10
C VAL A 435 -7.84 -5.72 -14.18
N GLY A 436 -8.04 -5.88 -12.87
CA GLY A 436 -7.56 -4.98 -11.85
C GLY A 436 -8.44 -3.73 -11.71
N SER A 437 -8.30 -3.06 -10.56
CA SER A 437 -9.00 -1.79 -10.30
C SER A 437 -8.27 -0.96 -9.25
N ILE A 438 -8.70 0.29 -9.07
CA ILE A 438 -8.31 1.11 -7.92
C ILE A 438 -9.54 1.60 -7.15
N ARG A 439 -9.33 1.96 -5.88
CA ARG A 439 -10.29 2.66 -5.04
C ARG A 439 -9.70 3.94 -4.49
N THR A 440 -10.46 5.03 -4.60
CA THR A 440 -10.08 6.33 -4.03
C THR A 440 -10.93 6.66 -2.80
N PHE A 441 -10.25 7.03 -1.72
CA PHE A 441 -10.81 7.51 -0.47
C PHE A 441 -10.31 8.93 -0.20
N THR A 442 -11.01 9.69 0.63
CA THR A 442 -10.64 11.07 0.97
C THR A 442 -10.30 11.16 2.45
N VAL A 443 -9.19 11.83 2.77
CA VAL A 443 -8.88 12.29 4.13
C VAL A 443 -9.33 13.75 4.23
N GLY A 444 -10.52 13.97 4.79
CA GLY A 444 -11.10 15.30 4.97
C GLY A 444 -10.85 15.87 6.37
N SER A 445 -10.73 17.19 6.47
CA SER A 445 -10.74 17.95 7.73
C SER A 445 -12.00 17.63 8.54
N LEU A 446 -11.84 17.47 9.86
CA LEU A 446 -12.92 17.41 10.85
C LEU A 446 -13.83 18.68 10.88
N SER A 447 -13.67 19.62 9.95
CA SER A 447 -14.44 20.88 9.89
C SER A 447 -15.92 20.72 9.53
N ASP A 448 -16.40 19.52 9.20
CA ASP A 448 -17.84 19.21 9.18
C ASP A 448 -18.32 18.39 10.40
N VAL A 449 -17.41 18.01 11.31
CA VAL A 449 -17.78 17.40 12.61
C VAL A 449 -18.09 18.47 13.67
N THR A 450 -17.79 19.75 13.39
CA THR A 450 -18.26 20.86 14.23
C THR A 450 -19.76 21.14 14.11
N ALA A 451 -20.49 20.48 13.21
CA ALA A 451 -21.95 20.58 13.16
C ALA A 451 -22.65 19.64 14.17
N ASP A 452 -21.95 18.67 14.76
CA ASP A 452 -22.58 17.84 15.79
C ASP A 452 -21.60 17.21 16.79
N LYS A 453 -21.02 18.06 17.64
CA LYS A 453 -20.26 17.62 18.83
C LYS A 453 -21.09 16.79 19.82
N ASN A 454 -22.39 16.56 19.54
CA ASN A 454 -23.26 15.68 20.31
C ASN A 454 -23.40 14.27 19.71
N ASN A 455 -22.91 14.00 18.50
CA ASN A 455 -23.10 12.71 17.80
C ASN A 455 -21.90 11.75 17.83
N LEU A 456 -20.84 12.07 18.58
CA LEU A 456 -19.87 11.06 19.06
C LEU A 456 -20.39 10.33 20.32
N ARG A 457 -21.71 10.34 20.54
CA ARG A 457 -22.36 9.69 21.68
C ARG A 457 -22.95 8.34 21.26
N ALA A 458 -22.33 7.28 21.78
CA ALA A 458 -22.97 6.00 22.13
C ALA A 458 -23.99 5.45 21.12
N GLU A 459 -23.49 4.93 19.99
CA GLU A 459 -24.25 4.06 19.08
C GLU A 459 -24.47 2.63 19.65
N ILE A 460 -24.50 2.48 20.97
CA ILE A 460 -24.68 1.18 21.66
C ILE A 460 -26.13 0.95 22.08
N LEU A 461 -27.00 1.96 22.06
CA LEU A 461 -28.37 1.86 22.59
C LEU A 461 -29.49 2.16 21.59
N ALA A 462 -29.21 2.33 20.29
CA ALA A 462 -30.24 2.55 19.27
C ALA A 462 -30.90 1.25 18.74
N GLY A 463 -30.64 0.10 19.35
CA GLY A 463 -31.42 -1.11 19.15
C GLY A 463 -32.67 -1.11 20.04
N GLY A 464 -33.76 -0.50 19.56
CA GLY A 464 -35.09 -0.68 20.15
C GLY A 464 -35.60 -2.12 19.98
N PRO A 465 -36.62 -2.54 20.76
CA PRO A 465 -36.81 -3.92 21.16
C PRO A 465 -37.46 -4.76 20.06
N SER A 466 -36.69 -5.60 19.38
CA SER A 466 -37.23 -6.87 18.90
C SER A 466 -36.86 -7.94 19.92
N ALA A 467 -37.87 -8.42 20.65
CA ALA A 467 -37.75 -9.58 21.49
C ALA A 467 -37.20 -10.76 20.67
N ASN A 468 -36.26 -11.50 21.27
CA ASN A 468 -35.71 -12.78 20.81
C ASN A 468 -34.41 -12.70 19.99
N ASN A 469 -33.30 -12.28 20.60
CA ASN A 469 -32.05 -13.00 20.36
C ASN A 469 -31.04 -12.87 21.50
N ALA A 470 -30.30 -13.95 21.77
CA ALA A 470 -29.39 -14.13 22.90
C ALA A 470 -27.96 -13.57 22.67
N ASP A 471 -27.77 -12.62 21.74
CA ASP A 471 -26.43 -12.21 21.24
C ASP A 471 -25.86 -10.91 21.81
N TYR A 472 -26.39 -10.39 22.93
CA TYR A 472 -25.84 -9.19 23.56
C TYR A 472 -24.67 -9.55 24.49
N ALA A 473 -23.50 -9.86 23.91
CA ALA A 473 -22.26 -9.91 24.66
C ALA A 473 -21.98 -8.53 25.28
N ALA A 474 -21.58 -8.50 26.55
CA ALA A 474 -21.12 -7.30 27.24
C ALA A 474 -20.08 -6.57 26.36
N ARG A 475 -20.41 -5.36 25.90
CA ARG A 475 -19.47 -4.52 25.14
C ARG A 475 -18.69 -3.66 26.11
N THR A 476 -17.37 -3.73 25.98
CA THR A 476 -16.43 -2.88 26.70
C THR A 476 -15.85 -1.87 25.73
N VAL A 477 -15.96 -0.58 26.05
CA VAL A 477 -15.44 0.52 25.24
C VAL A 477 -14.47 1.32 26.10
N TYR A 478 -13.23 1.45 25.65
CA TYR A 478 -12.25 2.32 26.29
C TYR A 478 -12.18 3.64 25.54
N GLU A 479 -12.41 4.76 26.23
CA GLU A 479 -12.19 6.12 25.76
C GLU A 479 -10.80 6.58 26.19
N PRO A 480 -9.81 6.59 25.29
CA PRO A 480 -8.42 6.86 25.64
C PRO A 480 -8.21 8.29 26.13
N HIS A 481 -8.97 9.27 25.62
CA HIS A 481 -8.80 10.68 25.98
C HIS A 481 -9.12 10.97 27.44
N SER A 482 -10.18 10.35 27.96
CA SER A 482 -10.56 10.47 29.38
C SER A 482 -10.08 9.29 30.22
N ARG A 483 -9.30 8.38 29.63
CA ARG A 483 -8.85 7.13 30.26
C ARG A 483 -10.01 6.34 30.85
N THR A 484 -11.18 6.39 30.22
CA THR A 484 -12.42 5.86 30.79
C THR A 484 -12.84 4.57 30.09
N LEU A 485 -12.96 3.48 30.84
CA LEU A 485 -13.51 2.21 30.39
C LEU A 485 -15.00 2.15 30.71
N PHE A 486 -15.83 1.99 29.69
CA PHE A 486 -17.25 1.73 29.81
C PHE A 486 -17.50 0.23 29.63
N VAL A 487 -18.08 -0.41 30.65
CA VAL A 487 -18.45 -1.83 30.61
C VAL A 487 -19.97 -1.91 30.63
N ALA A 488 -20.56 -2.37 29.52
CA ALA A 488 -22.00 -2.60 29.44
C ALA A 488 -22.35 -3.90 30.20
N ALA A 489 -23.34 -3.82 31.08
CA ALA A 489 -23.94 -4.96 31.78
C ALA A 489 -25.41 -5.11 31.34
N PRO A 490 -25.69 -5.78 30.20
CA PRO A 490 -27.03 -5.83 29.61
C PRO A 490 -28.07 -6.46 30.54
N ALA A 491 -27.69 -7.49 31.29
CA ALA A 491 -28.56 -8.15 32.27
C ALA A 491 -28.99 -7.22 33.42
N GLU A 492 -28.21 -6.18 33.70
CA GLU A 492 -28.50 -5.19 34.74
C GLU A 492 -29.07 -3.88 34.19
N GLN A 493 -29.16 -3.73 32.87
CA GLN A 493 -29.48 -2.46 32.19
C GLN A 493 -28.61 -1.30 32.68
N LYS A 494 -27.30 -1.53 32.88
CA LYS A 494 -26.33 -0.55 33.36
C LYS A 494 -25.11 -0.45 32.46
N VAL A 495 -24.45 0.69 32.50
CA VAL A 495 -23.07 0.86 32.03
C VAL A 495 -22.21 1.35 33.19
N TYR A 496 -21.12 0.62 33.47
CA TYR A 496 -20.13 0.98 34.48
C TYR A 496 -19.00 1.76 33.83
N ALA A 497 -18.64 2.91 34.38
CA ALA A 497 -17.48 3.68 33.94
C ALA A 497 -16.33 3.58 34.94
N TYR A 498 -15.14 3.24 34.47
CA TYR A 498 -13.92 3.18 35.25
C TYR A 498 -12.89 4.14 34.67
N ILE A 499 -12.13 4.85 35.51
CA ILE A 499 -10.99 5.65 35.03
C ILE A 499 -9.70 4.89 35.33
N ASN A 500 -8.81 4.80 34.33
CA ASN A 500 -7.46 4.27 34.49
C ASN A 500 -6.59 5.34 35.14
N GLU A 501 -6.07 5.06 36.35
CA GLU A 501 -5.17 5.96 37.09
C GLU A 501 -3.71 5.46 37.06
N GLY A 502 -3.36 4.63 36.07
CA GLY A 502 -2.04 4.04 35.84
C GLY A 502 -2.07 2.54 36.08
N LEU A 503 -1.86 2.12 37.32
CA LEU A 503 -1.76 0.69 37.69
C LEU A 503 -3.10 0.04 38.07
N TYR A 504 -4.19 0.80 38.17
CA TYR A 504 -5.50 0.28 38.52
C TYR A 504 -6.65 1.09 37.89
N TRP A 505 -7.83 0.47 37.88
CA TRP A 505 -9.08 1.03 37.37
C TRP A 505 -9.98 1.40 38.56
N ARG A 506 -10.31 2.68 38.69
CA ARG A 506 -11.23 3.15 39.73
C ARG A 506 -12.64 3.31 39.17
N PRO A 507 -13.68 2.71 39.77
CA PRO A 507 -15.07 2.94 39.35
C PRO A 507 -15.46 4.41 39.63
N THR A 508 -16.18 5.03 38.70
CA THR A 508 -16.49 6.47 38.75
C THR A 508 -17.98 6.78 38.70
N VAL A 509 -18.70 6.20 37.74
CA VAL A 509 -20.14 6.42 37.62
C VAL A 509 -20.82 5.18 37.04
N THR A 510 -22.04 4.95 37.50
CA THR A 510 -22.95 3.94 36.93
C THR A 510 -24.04 4.67 36.17
N LEU A 511 -24.13 4.43 34.87
CA LEU A 511 -25.14 5.00 34.00
C LEU A 511 -26.31 4.01 33.90
N GLN A 512 -27.53 4.52 34.10
CA GLN A 512 -28.77 3.76 33.94
C GLN A 512 -29.70 4.50 32.98
N PRO A 513 -30.46 3.79 32.11
CA PRO A 513 -31.51 4.40 31.33
C PRO A 513 -32.55 5.02 32.28
N SER A 514 -32.83 6.32 32.13
CA SER A 514 -34.01 6.91 32.74
C SER A 514 -35.20 6.70 31.79
N GLY A 515 -36.36 6.39 32.35
CA GLY A 515 -37.55 5.96 31.60
C GLY A 515 -38.15 6.98 30.63
N ASP A 516 -37.57 8.17 30.43
CA ASP A 516 -37.99 9.11 29.39
C ASP A 516 -36.82 10.01 28.96
N ARG A 517 -36.32 9.80 27.73
CA ARG A 517 -35.48 10.69 26.89
C ARG A 517 -34.52 11.70 27.58
N GLY A 518 -33.77 11.28 28.59
CA GLY A 518 -32.67 12.09 29.16
C GLY A 518 -31.80 11.31 30.15
N LEU A 519 -30.48 11.42 30.03
CA LEU A 519 -29.53 10.88 31.01
C LEU A 519 -29.59 11.69 32.30
N VAL A 520 -29.94 11.05 33.43
CA VAL A 520 -29.74 11.61 34.77
C VAL A 520 -28.38 11.13 35.28
N THR A 521 -27.46 12.06 35.53
CA THR A 521 -26.22 11.77 36.26
C THR A 521 -26.55 11.52 37.73
N SER A 522 -26.29 10.31 38.23
CA SER A 522 -26.24 10.07 39.67
C SER A 522 -24.80 10.23 40.14
N THR A 523 -24.51 11.34 40.82
CA THR A 523 -23.29 11.54 41.60
C THR A 523 -23.31 10.71 42.87
N ARG A 524 -22.21 10.01 43.16
CA ARG A 524 -21.68 9.90 44.53
C ARG A 524 -20.22 9.48 44.53
N GLY A 525 -19.39 10.32 45.18
CA GLY A 525 -18.11 9.97 45.81
C GLY A 525 -16.89 10.29 44.98
#